data_AF-A0A343TF59-F1
#
_entry.id   AF-A0A343TF59-F1
#
_cell.length_a   1.000
_cell.length_b   1.000
_cell.length_c   1.000
_cell.angle_alpha   90.00
_cell.angle_beta   90.00
_cell.angle_gamma   90.00
#
_symmetry.space_group_name_H-M   'P 1'
#
loop_
_entity.id
_entity.type
_entity.pdbx_description
1 polymer ?
#
loop_
_entity_poly.entity_id
_entity_poly.type
_entity_poly.pdbx_seq_one_letter_code
_entity_poly.pdbx_strand_id
1 'polypeptide(L)'
;MVRDLTAFQQNILTILAKEPMYGLAIKRELEAYYGTEVNHGRLYPNLDDLVELGLIEKSELDKRTNQYELTRAGQDAVLSQLEWVFEKFVTDEERAGEIEALVDEQL
;
A
#
# COMPACT_ATOMS: atom_id res chain seq x y z
N MET A 1 -17.57 -2.63 1.80
CA MET A 1 -17.63 -2.22 0.38
C MET A 1 -16.22 -2.34 -0.16
N VAL A 2 -16.02 -3.16 -1.19
CA VAL A 2 -14.75 -3.18 -1.93
C VAL A 2 -14.60 -1.78 -2.53
N ARG A 3 -13.55 -1.07 -2.15
CA ARG A 3 -13.19 0.21 -2.80
C ARG A 3 -12.47 -0.13 -4.09
N ASP A 4 -12.88 0.47 -5.20
CA ASP A 4 -12.18 0.37 -6.48
C ASP A 4 -10.88 1.19 -6.42
N LEU A 5 -9.90 0.68 -5.68
CA LEU A 5 -8.57 1.25 -5.62
C LEU A 5 -7.79 0.89 -6.87
N THR A 6 -7.10 1.85 -7.46
CA THR A 6 -6.16 1.55 -8.53
C THR A 6 -4.98 0.74 -7.99
N ALA A 7 -4.31 -0.04 -8.85
CA ALA A 7 -3.08 -0.75 -8.45
C ALA A 7 -2.01 0.21 -7.87
N PHE A 8 -1.98 1.47 -8.33
CA PHE A 8 -1.07 2.48 -7.80
C PHE A 8 -1.43 2.88 -6.36
N GLN A 9 -2.72 3.06 -6.06
CA GLN A 9 -3.21 3.32 -4.71
C GLN A 9 -2.97 2.12 -3.78
N GLN A 10 -3.24 0.91 -4.25
CA GLN A 10 -2.96 -0.32 -3.49
C GLN A 10 -1.48 -0.42 -3.12
N ASN A 11 -0.57 -0.12 -4.07
CA ASN A 11 0.86 -0.12 -3.80
C ASN A 11 1.27 0.94 -2.77
N ILE A 12 0.64 2.12 -2.77
CA ILE A 12 0.86 3.12 -1.70
C ILE A 12 0.46 2.54 -0.33
N LEU A 13 -0.70 1.89 -0.23
CA LEU A 13 -1.15 1.28 1.02
C LEU A 13 -0.20 0.17 1.49
N THR A 14 0.26 -0.69 0.57
CA THR A 14 1.24 -1.74 0.87
C THR A 14 2.56 -1.16 1.40
N ILE A 15 3.05 -0.07 0.81
CA ILE A 15 4.27 0.62 1.28
C ILE A 15 4.06 1.19 2.69
N LEU A 16 2.92 1.84 2.93
CA LEU A 16 2.59 2.43 4.23
C LEU A 16 2.24 1.39 5.32
N ALA A 17 1.96 0.14 4.93
CA ALA A 17 1.78 -0.96 5.88
C ALA A 17 3.07 -1.33 6.62
N LYS A 18 4.24 -0.99 6.05
CA LYS A 18 5.53 -1.19 6.70
C LYS A 18 5.75 -0.22 7.86
N GLU A 19 5.56 1.07 7.61
CA GLU A 19 5.71 2.15 8.58
C GLU A 19 5.14 3.48 8.03
N PRO A 20 4.85 4.47 8.90
CA PRO A 20 4.53 5.83 8.47
C PRO A 20 5.68 6.49 7.70
N MET A 21 5.40 7.13 6.56
CA MET A 21 6.43 7.68 5.67
C MET A 21 6.12 9.10 5.16
N TYR A 22 7.18 9.87 4.90
CA TYR A 22 7.05 11.14 4.16
C TYR A 22 6.80 10.89 2.67
N GLY A 23 6.13 11.83 2.00
CA GLY A 23 5.82 11.70 0.56
C GLY A 23 7.04 11.40 -0.33
N LEU A 24 8.23 11.92 0.00
CA LEU A 24 9.46 11.60 -0.74
C LEU A 24 9.95 10.16 -0.52
N ALA A 25 9.76 9.59 0.68
CA ALA A 25 10.11 8.21 0.96
C ALA A 25 9.16 7.25 0.22
N ILE A 26 7.85 7.53 0.24
CA ILE A 26 6.84 6.78 -0.54
C ILE A 26 7.19 6.80 -2.03
N LYS A 27 7.58 7.96 -2.58
CA LYS A 27 8.05 8.08 -3.97
C LYS A 27 9.20 7.13 -4.27
N ARG A 28 10.22 7.09 -3.40
CA ARG A 28 11.40 6.23 -3.59
C ARG A 28 11.07 4.75 -3.55
N GLU A 29 10.21 4.33 -2.62
CA GLU A 29 9.72 2.94 -2.55
C GLU A 29 8.94 2.56 -3.83
N LEU A 30 8.07 3.45 -4.32
CA LEU A 30 7.35 3.21 -5.58
C LEU A 30 8.30 3.17 -6.79
N GLU A 31 9.32 4.02 -6.84
CA GLU A 31 10.33 4.02 -7.92
C GLU A 31 11.18 2.77 -7.90
N ALA A 32 11.57 2.30 -6.71
CA ALA A 32 12.26 1.03 -6.54
C ALA A 32 11.39 -0.14 -7.01
N TYR A 33 10.09 -0.12 -6.65
CA TYR A 33 9.14 -1.15 -7.04
C TYR A 33 8.87 -1.18 -8.56
N TYR A 34 8.65 -0.03 -9.19
CA TYR A 34 8.36 0.04 -10.63
C TYR A 34 9.61 0.00 -11.52
N GLY A 35 10.79 0.25 -10.96
CA GLY A 35 12.04 0.39 -11.73
C GLY A 35 12.08 1.63 -12.63
N THR A 36 11.18 2.60 -12.39
CA THR A 36 11.05 3.82 -13.20
C THR A 36 10.72 5.02 -12.32
N GLU A 37 10.99 6.24 -12.82
CA GLU A 37 10.60 7.47 -12.13
C GLU A 37 9.08 7.56 -11.94
N VAL A 38 8.65 8.00 -10.75
CA VAL A 38 7.25 8.21 -10.41
C VAL A 38 6.98 9.71 -10.37
N ASN A 39 6.14 10.18 -11.28
CA ASN A 39 5.81 11.61 -11.37
C ASN A 39 5.11 12.14 -10.11
N HIS A 40 5.53 13.32 -9.64
CA HIS A 40 4.92 14.00 -8.50
C HIS A 40 3.40 14.21 -8.68
N GLY A 41 2.98 14.64 -9.88
CA GLY A 41 1.56 14.82 -10.22
C GLY A 41 0.75 13.53 -10.34
N ARG A 42 1.39 12.35 -10.23
CA ARG A 42 0.71 11.06 -10.05
C ARG A 42 0.63 10.71 -8.57
N LEU A 43 1.73 10.86 -7.83
CA LEU A 43 1.80 10.47 -6.43
C LEU A 43 0.84 11.27 -5.53
N TYR A 44 0.94 12.59 -5.54
CA TYR A 44 0.24 13.42 -4.55
C TYR A 44 -1.28 13.42 -4.70
N PRO A 45 -1.87 13.48 -5.92
CA PRO A 45 -3.31 13.30 -6.05
C PRO A 45 -3.81 11.96 -5.50
N ASN A 46 -3.06 10.87 -5.71
CA ASN A 46 -3.44 9.57 -5.15
C ASN A 46 -3.31 9.53 -3.61
N LEU A 47 -2.34 10.25 -3.03
CA LEU A 47 -2.25 10.40 -1.57
C LEU A 47 -3.45 11.20 -1.02
N ASP A 48 -3.82 12.30 -1.68
CA ASP A 48 -4.97 13.11 -1.29
C ASP A 48 -6.28 12.30 -1.40
N ASP A 49 -6.47 11.52 -2.48
CA ASP A 49 -7.61 10.60 -2.64
C ASP A 49 -7.67 9.57 -1.49
N LEU A 50 -6.53 8.97 -1.14
CA LEU A 50 -6.45 7.98 -0.07
C LEU A 50 -6.74 8.59 1.32
N VAL A 51 -6.38 9.86 1.53
CA VAL A 51 -6.74 10.64 2.72
C VAL A 51 -8.24 10.93 2.75
N GLU A 52 -8.84 11.35 1.63
CA GLU A 52 -10.28 11.62 1.54
C GLU A 52 -11.10 10.34 1.77
N LEU A 53 -10.60 9.22 1.27
CA LEU A 53 -11.15 7.91 1.55
C LEU A 53 -10.93 7.50 3.04
N GLY A 54 -10.06 8.15 3.79
CA GLY A 54 -9.75 7.79 5.18
C GLY A 54 -9.03 6.45 5.28
N LEU A 55 -8.29 6.06 4.25
CA LEU A 55 -7.41 4.88 4.28
C LEU A 55 -6.05 5.23 4.86
N ILE A 56 -5.61 6.48 4.69
CA ILE A 56 -4.40 7.00 5.29
C ILE A 56 -4.70 8.32 6.00
N GLU A 57 -3.95 8.60 7.06
CA GLU A 57 -3.94 9.89 7.72
C GLU A 57 -2.74 10.71 7.24
N LYS A 58 -2.90 12.03 7.21
CA LYS A 58 -1.86 12.99 6.85
C LYS A 58 -1.60 13.89 8.05
N SER A 59 -0.36 13.88 8.53
CA SER A 59 0.11 14.79 9.57
C SER A 59 1.17 15.75 9.01
N GLU A 60 1.13 16.99 9.47
CA GLU A 60 2.09 18.03 9.08
C GLU A 60 3.25 18.03 10.08
N LEU A 61 4.46 17.72 9.61
CA LEU A 61 5.68 17.84 10.42
C LEU A 61 6.18 19.30 10.41
N ASP A 62 6.15 19.91 9.22
CA ASP A 62 6.46 21.32 8.99
C ASP A 62 5.68 21.82 7.76
N LYS A 63 5.81 23.11 7.45
CA LYS A 63 5.10 23.81 6.34
C LYS A 63 5.25 23.17 4.96
N ARG A 64 6.16 22.22 4.77
CA ARG A 64 6.52 21.59 3.48
C ARG A 64 6.55 20.06 3.55
N THR A 65 6.61 19.48 4.75
CA THR A 65 6.79 18.05 4.95
C THR A 65 5.54 17.43 5.57
N ASN A 66 4.81 16.65 4.77
CA ASN A 66 3.72 15.82 5.25
C ASN A 66 4.20 14.39 5.47
N GLN A 67 3.76 13.80 6.57
CA GLN A 67 3.86 12.38 6.86
C GLN A 67 2.50 11.72 6.61
N TYR A 68 2.55 10.51 6.06
CA TYR A 68 1.37 9.70 5.78
C TYR A 68 1.46 8.39 6.58
N GLU A 69 0.35 8.01 7.17
CA GLU A 69 0.25 6.83 8.02
C GLU A 69 -0.97 6.00 7.63
N LEU A 70 -0.83 4.68 7.63
CA LEU A 70 -1.94 3.78 7.34
C LEU A 70 -2.94 3.81 8.49
N THR A 71 -4.21 4.07 8.20
CA THR A 71 -5.28 3.92 9.20
C THR A 71 -5.65 2.45 9.36
N ARG A 72 -6.48 2.14 10.36
CA ARG A 72 -7.11 0.83 10.46
C ARG A 72 -7.91 0.44 9.21
N ALA A 73 -8.66 1.38 8.63
CA ALA A 73 -9.40 1.11 7.39
C ALA A 73 -8.47 0.88 6.19
N GLY A 74 -7.30 1.54 6.17
CA GLY A 74 -6.22 1.27 5.22
C GLY A 74 -5.66 -0.14 5.36
N GLN A 75 -5.40 -0.57 6.59
CA GLN A 75 -4.94 -1.93 6.88
C GLN A 75 -5.97 -2.98 6.45
N ASP A 76 -7.24 -2.78 6.76
CA ASP A 76 -8.33 -3.66 6.32
C ASP A 76 -8.42 -3.74 4.78
N ALA A 77 -8.14 -2.62 4.07
CA ALA A 77 -8.09 -2.60 2.62
C ALA A 77 -6.92 -3.41 2.04
N VAL A 78 -5.74 -3.37 2.68
CA VAL A 78 -4.59 -4.22 2.31
C VAL A 78 -4.93 -5.70 2.51
N LEU A 79 -5.50 -6.06 3.67
CA LEU A 79 -5.91 -7.44 3.95
C LEU A 79 -6.96 -7.93 2.96
N SER A 80 -7.96 -7.11 2.64
CA SER A 80 -8.98 -7.45 1.64
C SER A 80 -8.38 -7.73 0.25
N GLN A 81 -7.33 -7.00 -0.14
CA GLN A 81 -6.63 -7.25 -1.40
C GLN A 81 -5.85 -8.57 -1.36
N LEU A 82 -5.19 -8.89 -0.24
CA LEU A 82 -4.49 -10.15 -0.05
C LEU A 82 -5.46 -11.34 -0.07
N GLU A 83 -6.60 -11.22 0.61
CA GLU A 83 -7.67 -12.22 0.59
C GLU A 83 -8.13 -12.51 -0.83
N TRP A 84 -8.37 -11.47 -1.64
CA TRP A 84 -8.75 -11.65 -3.04
C TRP A 84 -7.65 -12.34 -3.86
N VAL A 85 -6.38 -11.97 -3.67
CA VAL A 85 -5.26 -12.64 -4.34
C VAL A 85 -5.20 -14.11 -3.93
N PHE A 86 -5.34 -14.42 -2.64
CA PHE A 86 -5.30 -15.79 -2.13
C PHE A 86 -6.46 -16.61 -2.69
N GLU A 87 -7.67 -16.06 -2.75
CA GLU A 87 -8.84 -16.71 -3.36
C GLU A 87 -8.60 -17.10 -4.83
N LYS A 88 -7.79 -16.32 -5.57
CA LYS A 88 -7.48 -16.59 -6.98
C LYS A 88 -6.21 -17.41 -7.20
N PHE A 89 -5.25 -17.33 -6.28
CA PHE A 89 -3.94 -17.99 -6.42
C PHE A 89 -3.93 -19.38 -5.79
N VAL A 90 -4.47 -19.52 -4.58
CA VAL A 90 -4.46 -20.76 -3.79
C VAL A 90 -5.54 -21.70 -4.33
N THR A 91 -5.19 -22.45 -5.37
CA THR A 91 -6.08 -23.38 -6.07
C THR A 91 -5.93 -24.84 -5.64
N ASP A 92 -4.86 -25.14 -4.91
CA ASP A 92 -4.44 -26.48 -4.49
C ASP A 92 -3.46 -26.38 -3.31
N GLU A 93 -3.12 -27.54 -2.73
CA GLU A 93 -2.23 -27.64 -1.57
C GLU A 93 -0.78 -27.21 -1.89
N GLU A 94 -0.32 -27.38 -3.13
CA GLU A 94 1.03 -26.98 -3.54
C GLU A 94 1.17 -25.45 -3.47
N ARG A 95 0.23 -24.71 -4.08
CA ARG A 95 0.22 -23.25 -4.02
C ARG A 95 -0.10 -22.69 -2.65
N ALA A 96 -0.87 -23.41 -1.82
CA ALA A 96 -1.05 -23.04 -0.42
C ALA A 96 0.30 -23.06 0.31
N GLY A 97 1.07 -24.13 0.14
CA GLY A 97 2.41 -24.26 0.73
C GLY A 97 3.40 -23.19 0.27
N GLU A 98 3.32 -22.73 -0.98
CA GLU A 98 4.13 -21.60 -1.47
C GLU A 98 3.86 -20.31 -0.69
N ILE A 99 2.59 -20.00 -0.41
CA ILE A 99 2.20 -18.81 0.36
C ILE A 99 2.62 -18.96 1.82
N GLU A 100 2.43 -20.12 2.42
CA GLU A 100 2.87 -20.40 3.80
C GLU A 100 4.38 -20.20 3.95
N ALA A 101 5.17 -20.72 3.00
CA ALA A 101 6.62 -20.53 3.01
C ALA A 101 7.03 -19.05 2.92
N LEU A 102 6.36 -18.25 2.09
CA LEU A 102 6.62 -16.80 1.99
C LEU A 102 6.34 -16.07 3.32
N VAL A 103 5.32 -16.48 4.06
CA VAL A 103 5.01 -15.90 5.37
C VAL A 103 6.06 -16.30 6.41
N ASP A 104 6.44 -17.58 6.44
CA ASP A 104 7.45 -18.10 7.37
C ASP A 104 8.82 -17.44 7.16
N GLU A 105 9.19 -17.06 5.94
CA GLU A 105 10.44 -16.34 5.64
C GLU A 105 10.51 -14.92 6.22
N GLN A 106 9.37 -14.33 6.61
CA GLN A 106 9.30 -12.96 7.15
C GLN A 106 9.23 -12.89 8.69
N LEU A 107 9.11 -14.04 9.38
CA LEU A 107 9.02 -14.15 10.85
C LEU A 107 10.35 -14.55 11.50
#